data_AF-A0A917PZM7-F1
#
_entry.id   AF-A0A917PZM7-F1
#
_cell.length_a   1.000
_cell.length_b   1.000
_cell.length_c   1.000
_cell.angle_alpha   90.00
_cell.angle_beta   90.00
_cell.angle_gamma   90.00
#
_symmetry.space_group_name_H-M   'P 1'
#
loop_
_entity.id
_entity.type
_entity.pdbx_description
1 polymer ?
#
loop_
_entity_poly.entity_id
_entity_poly.type
_entity_poly.pdbx_seq_one_letter_code
_entity_poly.pdbx_strand_id
1 'polypeptide(L)'
;MDSVYEGQLAVDYGSLLDTYGTSRNDTFACQCASGWFGLVYAALGILNSYKKHRDQKIIVVQIKEKFGKLRIYCGGTNAFSEIALEIIEMVSGHVCECCGAEGELANDRGWLNVRCGEHHLTTSIQSVEASKLMMLAHGRKLASVILDIVCQFGVQSAAWARLPATALGGLTPAEVLSTESGCDKVMVLLSRLNDSVLD
;
A
#
# COMPACT_ATOMS: atom_id res chain seq x y z
N MET A 1 8.51 -8.27 8.47
CA MET A 1 7.10 -8.27 8.89
C MET A 1 6.94 -9.50 9.77
N ASP A 2 5.98 -9.53 10.71
CA ASP A 2 5.86 -10.74 11.55
C ASP A 2 5.32 -11.93 10.75
N SER A 3 5.72 -13.14 11.13
CA SER A 3 5.43 -14.38 10.40
C SER A 3 3.93 -14.68 10.26
N VAL A 4 3.09 -14.17 11.17
CA VAL A 4 1.62 -14.30 11.08
C VAL A 4 1.07 -13.59 9.84
N TYR A 5 1.63 -12.43 9.50
CA TYR A 5 1.22 -11.66 8.33
C TYR A 5 1.84 -12.23 7.06
N GLU A 6 3.13 -12.59 7.09
CA GLU A 6 3.82 -13.22 5.95
C GLU A 6 3.17 -14.56 5.57
N GLY A 7 2.77 -15.37 6.56
CA GLY A 7 2.00 -16.59 6.35
C GLY A 7 0.64 -16.34 5.69
N GLN A 8 -0.06 -15.26 6.05
CA GLN A 8 -1.31 -14.88 5.37
C GLN A 8 -1.05 -14.47 3.92
N LEU A 9 -0.02 -13.67 3.63
CA LEU A 9 0.34 -13.27 2.27
C LEU A 9 0.71 -14.50 1.42
N ALA A 10 1.39 -15.48 1.98
CA ALA A 10 1.73 -16.73 1.30
C ALA A 10 0.48 -17.56 0.97
N VAL A 11 -0.50 -17.63 1.87
CA VAL A 11 -1.78 -18.32 1.63
C VAL A 11 -2.59 -17.63 0.52
N ASP A 12 -2.71 -16.30 0.58
CA ASP A 12 -3.61 -15.57 -0.33
C ASP A 12 -2.96 -15.27 -1.70
N TYR A 13 -1.65 -15.07 -1.72
CA TYR A 13 -0.91 -14.56 -2.88
C TYR A 13 0.36 -15.35 -3.20
N GLY A 14 0.57 -16.55 -2.63
CA GLY A 14 1.81 -17.32 -2.80
C GLY A 14 2.22 -17.57 -4.26
N SER A 15 1.27 -17.64 -5.20
CA SER A 15 1.56 -17.76 -6.63
C SER A 15 2.25 -16.54 -7.27
N LEU A 16 2.28 -15.39 -6.59
CA LEU A 16 3.02 -14.20 -6.98
C LEU A 16 4.40 -14.13 -6.34
N LEU A 17 4.60 -14.76 -5.19
CA LEU A 17 5.77 -14.52 -4.35
C LEU A 17 6.92 -15.41 -4.80
N ASP A 18 8.05 -14.80 -5.12
CA ASP A 18 9.25 -15.52 -5.48
C ASP A 18 9.91 -16.15 -4.25
N THR A 19 9.81 -17.46 -4.12
CA THR A 19 10.46 -18.24 -3.07
C THR A 19 11.73 -18.97 -3.58
N TYR A 20 12.31 -18.55 -4.71
CA TYR A 20 13.57 -19.12 -5.18
C TYR A 20 14.71 -18.89 -4.17
N GLY A 21 15.25 -19.99 -3.64
CA GLY A 21 16.39 -19.99 -2.68
C GLY A 21 15.99 -20.13 -1.21
N THR A 22 14.70 -20.00 -0.89
CA THR A 22 14.13 -20.36 0.41
C THR A 22 13.93 -21.88 0.50
N SER A 23 14.19 -22.50 1.66
CA SER A 23 13.94 -23.93 1.84
C SER A 23 12.45 -24.24 1.65
N ARG A 24 12.07 -25.51 1.41
CA ARG A 24 10.67 -25.93 1.20
C ARG A 24 9.66 -25.49 2.29
N ASN A 25 10.14 -24.97 3.42
CA ASN A 25 9.35 -24.48 4.55
C ASN A 25 9.48 -22.97 4.81
N ASP A 26 10.30 -22.21 4.09
CA ASP A 26 10.45 -20.78 4.35
C ASP A 26 9.41 -19.97 3.55
N THR A 27 8.72 -19.08 4.26
CA THR A 27 7.79 -18.12 3.65
C THR A 27 8.57 -16.95 3.06
N PHE A 28 7.96 -16.26 2.09
CA PHE A 28 8.51 -15.03 1.53
C PHE A 28 8.68 -13.98 2.64
N ALA A 29 9.91 -13.54 2.91
CA ALA A 29 10.21 -12.61 4.00
C ALA A 29 10.10 -11.15 3.55
N CYS A 30 9.20 -10.39 4.17
CA CYS A 30 9.03 -8.96 3.94
C CYS A 30 9.99 -8.16 4.82
N GLN A 31 10.84 -7.34 4.20
CA GLN A 31 11.83 -6.49 4.87
C GLN A 31 11.23 -5.12 5.26
N CYS A 32 10.03 -5.14 5.84
CA CYS A 32 9.32 -3.98 6.39
C CYS A 32 8.53 -4.40 7.65
N ALA A 33 8.10 -3.43 8.45
CA ALA A 33 7.35 -3.69 9.68
C ALA A 33 5.85 -3.99 9.43
N SER A 34 5.18 -4.55 10.44
CA SER A 34 3.84 -5.15 10.33
C SER A 34 2.71 -4.16 10.10
N GLY A 35 2.89 -2.88 10.45
CA GLY A 35 1.89 -1.83 10.21
C GLY A 35 1.61 -1.58 8.73
N TRP A 36 2.51 -1.97 7.83
CA TRP A 36 2.29 -1.90 6.38
C TRP A 36 1.65 -3.15 5.78
N PHE A 37 1.22 -4.11 6.60
CA PHE A 37 0.57 -5.33 6.10
C PHE A 37 -0.64 -5.01 5.20
N GLY A 38 -1.50 -4.05 5.57
CA GLY A 38 -2.63 -3.63 4.75
C GLY A 38 -2.23 -3.08 3.37
N LEU A 39 -1.14 -2.30 3.32
CA LEU A 39 -0.61 -1.73 2.07
C LEU A 39 0.00 -2.81 1.16
N VAL A 40 0.75 -3.74 1.75
CA VAL A 40 1.30 -4.89 1.03
C VAL A 40 0.17 -5.77 0.50
N TYR A 41 -0.86 -6.02 1.31
CA TYR A 41 -2.05 -6.77 0.91
C TYR A 41 -2.74 -6.10 -0.29
N ALA A 42 -2.91 -4.77 -0.25
CA ALA A 42 -3.47 -4.02 -1.36
C ALA A 42 -2.65 -4.21 -2.65
N ALA A 43 -1.33 -4.05 -2.57
CA ALA A 43 -0.43 -4.18 -3.71
C ALA A 43 -0.50 -5.58 -4.34
N LEU A 44 -0.42 -6.63 -3.52
CA LEU A 44 -0.51 -8.01 -4.02
C LEU A 44 -1.90 -8.31 -4.60
N GLY A 45 -2.97 -7.78 -3.99
CA GLY A 45 -4.33 -7.88 -4.53
C GLY A 45 -4.47 -7.28 -5.93
N ILE A 46 -3.89 -6.09 -6.14
CA ILE A 46 -3.83 -5.43 -7.45
C ILE A 46 -3.04 -6.31 -8.43
N LEU A 47 -1.81 -6.69 -8.11
CA LEU A 47 -0.94 -7.52 -8.96
C LEU A 47 -1.58 -8.87 -9.31
N ASN A 48 -2.27 -9.51 -8.37
CA ASN A 48 -2.96 -10.78 -8.58
C ASN A 48 -4.13 -10.63 -9.57
N SER A 49 -4.88 -9.52 -9.47
CA SER A 49 -5.93 -9.21 -10.43
C SER A 49 -5.36 -9.04 -11.84
N TYR A 50 -4.22 -8.33 -11.99
CA TYR A 50 -3.54 -8.20 -13.29
C TYR A 50 -3.09 -9.54 -13.86
N LYS A 51 -2.45 -10.36 -13.04
CA LYS A 51 -2.00 -11.71 -13.41
C LYS A 51 -3.17 -12.54 -13.96
N LYS A 52 -4.31 -12.53 -13.27
CA LYS A 52 -5.51 -13.29 -13.66
C LYS A 52 -6.17 -12.78 -14.95
N HIS A 53 -6.26 -11.46 -15.13
CA HIS A 53 -6.99 -10.88 -16.26
C HIS A 53 -6.18 -10.80 -17.56
N ARG A 54 -4.84 -10.83 -17.49
CA ARG A 54 -3.97 -10.63 -18.66
C ARG A 54 -3.05 -11.80 -18.98
N ASP A 55 -3.18 -12.93 -18.26
CA ASP A 55 -2.29 -14.10 -18.34
C ASP A 55 -0.79 -13.72 -18.25
N GLN A 56 -0.49 -12.67 -17.48
CA GLN A 56 0.86 -12.16 -17.32
C GLN A 56 1.60 -12.92 -16.23
N LYS A 57 2.85 -13.30 -16.51
CA LYS A 57 3.75 -13.89 -15.52
C LYS A 57 4.32 -12.79 -14.60
N ILE A 58 3.49 -12.31 -13.68
CA ILE A 58 3.93 -11.41 -12.60
C ILE A 58 4.55 -12.25 -11.47
N ILE A 59 5.73 -11.83 -11.03
CA ILE A 59 6.46 -12.41 -9.89
C ILE A 59 7.03 -11.26 -9.04
N VAL A 60 6.76 -11.29 -7.74
CA VAL A 60 7.26 -10.35 -6.73
C VAL A 60 8.54 -10.91 -6.15
N VAL A 61 9.65 -10.17 -6.29
CA VAL A 61 10.99 -10.61 -5.89
C VAL A 61 11.43 -10.04 -4.55
N GLN A 62 10.90 -8.88 -4.15
CA GLN A 62 11.26 -8.27 -2.87
C GLN A 62 10.19 -7.28 -2.41
N ILE A 63 9.90 -7.28 -1.11
CA ILE A 63 9.07 -6.28 -0.43
C ILE A 63 9.93 -5.72 0.71
N LYS A 64 10.15 -4.40 0.71
CA LYS A 64 11.05 -3.77 1.68
C LYS A 64 10.68 -2.34 2.02
N GLU A 65 11.11 -1.89 3.18
CA GLU A 65 11.22 -0.47 3.48
C GLU A 65 12.46 0.11 2.76
N LYS A 66 12.32 1.34 2.25
CA LYS A 66 13.42 2.15 1.74
C LYS A 66 13.09 3.65 1.84
N PHE A 67 13.86 4.37 2.65
CA PHE A 67 13.74 5.83 2.86
C PHE A 67 12.37 6.27 3.40
N GLY A 68 11.84 5.54 4.38
CA GLY A 68 10.53 5.77 4.98
C GLY A 68 9.36 5.41 4.06
N LYS A 69 9.58 4.55 3.05
CA LYS A 69 8.53 4.15 2.09
C LYS A 69 8.61 2.67 1.75
N LEU A 70 7.46 2.11 1.42
CA LEU A 70 7.32 0.74 0.93
C LEU A 70 7.79 0.64 -0.52
N ARG A 71 8.67 -0.32 -0.81
CA ARG A 71 9.09 -0.70 -2.16
C ARG A 71 8.75 -2.15 -2.42
N ILE A 72 8.11 -2.39 -3.56
CA ILE A 72 7.80 -3.73 -4.06
C ILE A 72 8.48 -3.88 -5.41
N TYR A 73 9.43 -4.80 -5.48
CA TYR A 73 10.12 -5.15 -6.70
C TYR A 73 9.46 -6.38 -7.31
N CYS A 74 9.14 -6.30 -8.59
CA CYS A 74 8.45 -7.35 -9.32
C CYS A 74 8.91 -7.40 -10.78
N GLY A 75 8.90 -8.60 -11.35
CA GLY A 75 9.06 -8.83 -12.77
C GLY A 75 7.70 -9.04 -13.44
N GLY A 76 7.60 -8.68 -14.73
CA GLY A 76 6.41 -8.92 -15.55
C GLY A 76 5.28 -7.89 -15.36
N THR A 77 5.56 -6.74 -14.75
CA THR A 77 4.60 -5.63 -14.64
C THR A 77 4.41 -4.86 -15.94
N ASN A 78 3.45 -3.94 -15.93
CA ASN A 78 3.19 -3.00 -16.99
C ASN A 78 2.96 -1.60 -16.39
N ALA A 79 2.80 -0.57 -17.23
CA ALA A 79 2.61 0.79 -16.77
C ALA A 79 1.44 0.97 -15.79
N PHE A 80 0.34 0.21 -15.96
CA PHE A 80 -0.79 0.28 -15.03
C PHE A 80 -0.36 -0.18 -13.63
N SER A 81 0.19 -1.40 -13.53
CA SER A 81 0.55 -1.95 -12.22
C SER A 81 1.69 -1.20 -11.57
N GLU A 82 2.62 -0.66 -12.35
CA GLU A 82 3.70 0.21 -11.86
C GLU A 82 3.15 1.50 -11.25
N ILE A 83 2.19 2.16 -11.89
CA ILE A 83 1.53 3.36 -11.35
C ILE A 83 0.76 3.04 -10.08
N ALA A 84 0.05 1.90 -10.02
CA ALA A 84 -0.66 1.47 -8.83
C ALA A 84 0.31 1.25 -7.65
N LEU A 85 1.45 0.60 -7.89
CA LEU A 85 2.50 0.43 -6.87
C LEU A 85 3.12 1.77 -6.46
N GLU A 86 3.28 2.71 -7.39
CA GLU A 86 3.77 4.06 -7.11
C GLU A 86 2.83 4.81 -6.16
N ILE A 87 1.51 4.70 -6.35
CA ILE A 87 0.53 5.31 -5.43
C ILE A 87 0.62 4.66 -4.05
N ILE A 88 0.71 3.32 -3.96
CA ILE A 88 0.88 2.63 -2.67
C ILE A 88 2.16 3.08 -1.95
N GLU A 89 3.26 3.24 -2.69
CA GLU A 89 4.50 3.79 -2.14
C GLU A 89 4.27 5.19 -1.56
N MET A 90 3.52 6.07 -2.24
CA MET A 90 3.19 7.39 -1.69
C MET A 90 2.37 7.28 -0.41
N VAL A 91 1.33 6.45 -0.41
CA VAL A 91 0.47 6.21 0.77
C VAL A 91 1.29 5.71 1.96
N SER A 92 2.27 4.83 1.73
CA SER A 92 3.13 4.33 2.80
C SER A 92 3.93 5.41 3.53
N GLY A 93 4.18 6.55 2.86
CA GLY A 93 4.80 7.74 3.46
C GLY A 93 3.96 8.42 4.54
N HIS A 94 2.70 8.01 4.70
CA HIS A 94 1.71 8.57 5.63
C HIS A 94 1.12 7.51 6.58
N VAL A 95 1.68 6.30 6.58
CA VAL A 95 1.20 5.18 7.41
C VAL A 95 2.34 4.71 8.31
N CYS A 96 2.09 4.68 9.61
CA CYS A 96 3.03 4.16 10.60
C CYS A 96 3.44 2.72 10.28
N GLU A 97 4.73 2.48 10.07
CA GLU A 97 5.24 1.14 9.73
C GLU A 97 5.06 0.13 10.89
N CYS A 98 4.87 0.59 12.13
CA CYS A 98 4.64 -0.26 13.30
C CYS A 98 3.21 -0.79 13.38
N CYS A 99 2.21 0.09 13.32
CA CYS A 99 0.82 -0.24 13.65
C CYS A 99 -0.19 0.02 12.54
N GLY A 100 0.19 0.70 11.45
CA GLY A 100 -0.72 1.00 10.34
C GLY A 100 -1.64 2.20 10.57
N ALA A 101 -1.53 2.89 11.72
CA ALA A 101 -2.19 4.19 11.92
C ALA A 101 -1.55 5.28 11.05
N GLU A 102 -2.20 6.43 10.94
CA GLU A 102 -1.61 7.61 10.29
C GLU A 102 -0.28 7.98 10.95
N GLY A 103 0.71 8.29 10.11
CA GLY A 103 2.06 8.58 10.56
C GLY A 103 2.75 9.63 9.71
N GLU A 104 3.83 10.16 10.25
CA GLU A 104 4.65 11.17 9.60
C GLU A 104 6.09 10.66 9.47
N LEU A 105 6.76 11.12 8.42
CA LEU A 105 8.16 10.79 8.17
C LEU A 105 9.04 11.35 9.29
N ALA A 106 9.72 10.45 10.00
CA ALA A 106 10.71 10.74 11.03
C ALA A 106 12.12 10.52 10.51
N ASN A 107 13.08 11.18 11.15
CA ASN A 107 14.50 10.85 11.06
C ASN A 107 14.98 10.40 12.44
N ASP A 108 15.13 9.09 12.62
CA ASP A 108 15.71 8.51 13.83
C ASP A 108 17.19 8.21 13.58
N ARG A 109 18.06 9.13 14.01
CA ARG A 109 19.53 8.99 13.96
C ARG A 109 20.07 8.64 12.56
N GLY A 110 19.51 9.24 11.52
CA GLY A 110 19.90 9.01 10.12
C GLY A 110 19.08 7.93 9.41
N TRP A 111 18.18 7.24 10.11
CA TRP A 111 17.23 6.30 9.53
C TRP A 111 15.87 6.97 9.31
N LEU A 112 15.43 7.03 8.06
CA LEU A 112 14.10 7.52 7.71
C LEU A 112 13.06 6.42 7.94
N ASN A 113 12.01 6.71 8.70
CA ASN A 113 10.88 5.80 8.94
C ASN A 113 9.59 6.60 9.09
N VAL A 114 8.42 5.96 8.96
CA VAL A 114 7.13 6.62 9.17
C VAL A 114 6.51 6.11 10.46
N ARG A 115 6.19 7.02 11.37
CA ARG A 115 5.68 6.69 12.72
C ARG A 115 4.47 7.55 13.06
N CYS A 116 3.53 6.97 13.81
CA CYS A 116 2.48 7.74 14.47
C CYS A 116 3.05 8.40 15.74
N GLY A 117 2.30 9.33 16.34
CA GLY A 117 2.75 10.04 17.55
C GLY A 117 3.16 9.12 18.72
N GLU A 118 2.54 7.95 18.85
CA GLU A 118 2.90 6.96 19.87
C GLU A 118 4.28 6.33 19.59
N HIS A 119 4.51 5.84 18.37
CA HIS A 119 5.76 5.17 17.99
C HIS A 119 6.91 6.14 17.64
N HIS A 120 6.66 7.45 17.62
CA HIS A 120 7.73 8.46 17.62
C HIS A 120 8.41 8.57 18.98
N LEU A 121 7.67 8.35 20.06
CA LEU A 121 8.13 8.55 21.44
C LEU A 121 8.72 7.28 22.06
N THR A 122 8.44 6.12 21.46
CA THR A 122 8.89 4.82 21.95
C THR A 122 9.68 4.08 20.88
N THR A 123 10.85 3.55 21.26
CA THR A 123 11.55 2.52 20.48
C THR A 123 10.84 1.16 20.57
N SER A 124 9.79 1.04 21.38
CA SER A 124 9.04 -0.20 21.51
C SER A 124 8.12 -0.37 20.32
N ILE A 125 8.40 -1.41 19.54
CA ILE A 125 7.43 -2.02 18.62
C ILE A 125 6.41 -2.77 19.48
N GLN A 126 5.67 -2.04 20.33
CA GLN A 126 4.48 -2.63 20.92
C GLN A 126 3.45 -2.65 19.81
N SER A 127 3.16 -3.86 19.35
CA SER A 127 1.99 -4.19 18.55
C SER A 127 0.77 -3.83 19.40
N VAL A 128 0.41 -2.55 19.42
CA VAL A 128 -0.97 -2.19 19.70
C VAL A 128 -1.73 -2.98 18.66
N GLU A 129 -2.64 -3.82 19.12
CA GLU A 129 -3.47 -4.73 18.33
C GLU A 129 -4.43 -3.88 17.47
N ALA A 130 -3.89 -3.03 16.59
CA ALA A 130 -4.58 -2.56 15.40
C ALA A 130 -4.95 -3.86 14.69
N SER A 131 -6.18 -4.29 14.92
CA SER A 131 -6.59 -5.65 14.63
C SER A 131 -6.25 -5.91 13.18
N LYS A 132 -5.56 -7.02 12.87
CA LYS A 132 -5.28 -7.49 11.50
C LYS A 132 -6.48 -7.27 10.56
N LEU A 133 -7.71 -7.37 11.09
CA LEU A 133 -8.96 -7.05 10.42
C LEU A 133 -9.06 -5.61 9.88
N MET A 134 -8.67 -4.60 10.65
CA MET A 134 -8.66 -3.18 10.24
C MET A 134 -7.65 -2.94 9.12
N MET A 135 -6.42 -3.45 9.25
CA MET A 135 -5.41 -3.36 8.19
C MET A 135 -5.88 -4.05 6.90
N LEU A 136 -6.57 -5.19 7.02
CA LEU A 136 -7.17 -5.87 5.86
C LEU A 136 -8.35 -5.09 5.26
N ALA A 137 -9.20 -4.48 6.08
CA ALA A 137 -10.32 -3.67 5.62
C ALA A 137 -9.81 -2.45 4.83
N HIS A 138 -8.83 -1.74 5.40
CA HIS A 138 -8.14 -0.65 4.71
C HIS A 138 -7.45 -1.14 3.44
N GLY A 139 -6.66 -2.21 3.50
CA GLY A 139 -5.94 -2.75 2.33
C GLY A 139 -6.86 -3.14 1.16
N ARG A 140 -7.99 -3.79 1.44
CA ARG A 140 -8.99 -4.13 0.40
C ARG A 140 -9.61 -2.89 -0.22
N LYS A 141 -10.00 -1.91 0.62
CA LYS A 141 -10.61 -0.67 0.14
C LYS A 141 -9.60 0.14 -0.66
N LEU A 142 -8.38 0.29 -0.16
CA LEU A 142 -7.27 0.96 -0.84
C LEU A 142 -7.01 0.35 -2.22
N ALA A 143 -6.96 -0.98 -2.33
CA ALA A 143 -6.79 -1.65 -3.62
C ALA A 143 -7.89 -1.26 -4.62
N SER A 144 -9.15 -1.25 -4.18
CA SER A 144 -10.29 -0.83 -5.00
C SER A 144 -10.13 0.61 -5.48
N VAL A 145 -9.87 1.55 -4.56
CA VAL A 145 -9.77 2.98 -4.91
C VAL A 145 -8.59 3.23 -5.85
N ILE A 146 -7.45 2.58 -5.65
CA ILE A 146 -6.29 2.74 -6.54
C ILE A 146 -6.62 2.21 -7.93
N LEU A 147 -7.32 1.08 -8.05
CA LEU A 147 -7.76 0.59 -9.36
C LEU A 147 -8.68 1.61 -10.05
N ASP A 148 -9.60 2.23 -9.32
CA ASP A 148 -10.49 3.27 -9.87
C ASP A 148 -9.72 4.52 -10.32
N ILE A 149 -8.79 5.01 -9.49
CA ILE A 149 -7.89 6.13 -9.85
C ILE A 149 -7.15 5.81 -11.15
N VAL A 150 -6.53 4.62 -11.24
CA VAL A 150 -5.72 4.27 -12.41
C VAL A 150 -6.58 4.01 -13.64
N CYS A 151 -7.81 3.50 -13.49
CA CYS A 151 -8.76 3.40 -14.59
C CYS A 151 -9.20 4.78 -15.11
N GLN A 152 -9.42 5.75 -14.20
CA GLN A 152 -9.94 7.07 -14.55
C GLN A 152 -8.86 8.00 -15.12
N PHE A 153 -7.65 7.99 -14.55
CA PHE A 153 -6.60 8.95 -14.91
C PHE A 153 -5.43 8.34 -15.70
N GLY A 154 -5.32 7.01 -15.79
CA GLY A 154 -4.26 6.32 -16.54
C GLY A 154 -2.87 6.78 -16.11
N VAL A 155 -2.07 7.27 -17.06
CA VAL A 155 -0.70 7.77 -16.80
C VAL A 155 -0.65 8.99 -15.88
N GLN A 156 -1.75 9.72 -15.71
CA GLN A 156 -1.82 10.91 -14.85
C GLN A 156 -2.13 10.58 -13.39
N SER A 157 -2.43 9.32 -13.06
CA SER A 157 -2.88 8.90 -11.73
C SER A 157 -1.88 9.22 -10.62
N ALA A 158 -0.59 8.96 -10.86
CA ALA A 158 0.46 9.27 -9.90
C ALA A 158 0.59 10.78 -9.66
N ALA A 159 0.44 11.59 -10.72
CA ALA A 159 0.45 13.04 -10.59
C ALA A 159 -0.78 13.54 -9.81
N TRP A 160 -1.97 13.03 -10.16
CA TRP A 160 -3.22 13.36 -9.46
C TRP A 160 -3.15 13.01 -7.97
N ALA A 161 -2.59 11.85 -7.63
CA ALA A 161 -2.45 11.41 -6.24
C ALA A 161 -1.51 12.29 -5.39
N ARG A 162 -0.61 13.06 -6.02
CA ARG A 162 0.36 13.96 -5.36
C ARG A 162 -0.12 15.39 -5.21
N LEU A 163 -1.15 15.79 -5.93
CA LEU A 163 -1.59 17.18 -5.93
C LEU A 163 -2.63 17.42 -4.83
N PRO A 164 -2.45 18.47 -4.00
CA PRO A 164 -3.45 18.87 -3.02
C PRO A 164 -4.81 19.11 -3.67
N ALA A 165 -5.88 18.63 -3.03
CA ALA A 165 -7.24 18.83 -3.49
C ALA A 165 -8.06 19.61 -2.45
N THR A 166 -8.68 20.72 -2.84
CA THR A 166 -9.56 21.51 -1.96
C THR A 166 -10.71 20.66 -1.41
N ALA A 167 -11.25 19.73 -2.21
CA ALA A 167 -12.30 18.80 -1.79
C ALA A 167 -11.84 17.84 -0.68
N LEU A 168 -10.54 17.66 -0.50
CA LEU A 168 -9.90 16.85 0.53
C LEU A 168 -9.30 17.71 1.66
N GLY A 169 -9.73 18.97 1.80
CA GLY A 169 -9.24 19.88 2.82
C GLY A 169 -7.80 20.37 2.57
N GLY A 170 -7.33 20.34 1.32
CA GLY A 170 -5.97 20.73 0.97
C GLY A 170 -4.93 19.61 1.15
N LEU A 171 -5.35 18.42 1.56
CA LEU A 171 -4.52 17.22 1.55
C LEU A 171 -4.46 16.63 0.13
N THR A 172 -3.39 15.89 -0.13
CA THR A 172 -3.26 15.08 -1.35
C THR A 172 -4.10 13.81 -1.24
N PRO A 173 -4.54 13.22 -2.36
CA PRO A 173 -5.19 11.90 -2.31
C PRO A 173 -4.30 10.83 -1.66
N ALA A 174 -2.98 10.83 -1.90
CA ALA A 174 -2.07 9.85 -1.29
C ALA A 174 -2.03 9.95 0.25
N GLU A 175 -2.09 11.15 0.82
CA GLU A 175 -2.19 11.37 2.26
C GLU A 175 -3.51 10.81 2.81
N VAL A 176 -4.62 11.16 2.16
CA VAL A 176 -5.96 10.75 2.61
C VAL A 176 -6.15 9.24 2.51
N LEU A 177 -5.57 8.59 1.50
CA LEU A 177 -5.62 7.14 1.31
C LEU A 177 -4.91 6.33 2.41
N SER A 178 -4.23 6.97 3.36
CA SER A 178 -3.62 6.31 4.53
C SER A 178 -4.64 5.68 5.49
N THR A 179 -5.94 6.02 5.37
CA THR A 179 -7.02 5.48 6.21
C THR A 179 -8.17 4.89 5.39
N GLU A 180 -8.97 4.02 6.02
CA GLU A 180 -10.18 3.47 5.40
C GLU A 180 -11.21 4.57 5.08
N SER A 181 -11.47 5.48 6.03
CA SER A 181 -12.41 6.59 5.81
C SER A 181 -11.91 7.55 4.73
N GLY A 182 -10.59 7.75 4.62
CA GLY A 182 -10.03 8.53 3.54
C GLY A 182 -10.20 7.88 2.18
N CYS A 183 -10.10 6.56 2.08
CA CYS A 183 -10.48 5.83 0.86
C CYS A 183 -11.94 6.12 0.47
N ASP A 184 -12.88 6.14 1.43
CA ASP A 184 -14.28 6.49 1.17
C ASP A 184 -14.44 7.91 0.62
N LYS A 185 -13.71 8.89 1.19
CA LYS A 185 -13.71 10.27 0.70
C LYS A 185 -13.20 10.37 -0.74
N VAL A 186 -12.14 9.63 -1.08
CA VAL A 186 -11.57 9.61 -2.43
C VAL A 186 -12.54 8.94 -3.41
N MET A 187 -13.20 7.83 -3.05
CA MET A 187 -14.22 7.21 -3.90
C MET A 187 -15.36 8.18 -4.23
N VAL A 188 -15.88 8.90 -3.23
CA VAL A 188 -16.92 9.92 -3.44
C VAL A 188 -16.43 11.02 -4.39
N LEU A 189 -15.18 11.45 -4.27
CA LEU A 189 -14.58 12.43 -5.17
C LEU A 189 -14.50 11.91 -6.61
N LEU A 190 -14.04 10.66 -6.81
CA LEU A 190 -13.96 10.05 -8.15
C LEU A 190 -15.33 9.95 -8.82
N SER A 191 -16.38 9.55 -8.07
CA SER A 191 -17.75 9.50 -8.58
C SER A 191 -18.24 10.87 -9.05
N ARG A 192 -18.02 11.93 -8.25
CA ARG A 192 -18.41 13.30 -8.62
C ARG A 192 -17.68 13.80 -9.87
N LEU A 193 -16.40 13.44 -10.01
CA LEU A 193 -15.62 13.82 -11.19
C LEU A 193 -16.16 13.13 -12.46
N ASN A 194 -16.61 11.88 -12.36
CA ASN A 194 -17.25 11.19 -13.49
C ASN A 194 -18.58 11.85 -13.89
N ASP A 195 -19.41 12.23 -12.92
CA ASP A 195 -20.68 12.90 -13.20
C ASP A 195 -20.47 14.27 -13.87
N SER A 196 -19.45 15.03 -13.45
CA SER A 196 -19.15 16.36 -14.01
C SER A 196 -18.58 16.36 -15.45
N VAL A 197 -18.19 15.20 -15.97
CA VAL A 197 -17.70 15.05 -17.37
C VAL A 197 -18.86 14.73 -18.32
N LEU A 198 -20.03 14.36 -17.79
CA LEU A 198 -21.22 13.98 -18.58
C LEU A 198 -22.19 15.15 -18.83
N ASP A 199 -21.94 16.32 -18.22
CA ASP A 199 -22.65 17.60 -18.43
C ASP A 199 -21.86 18.53 -19.37
#